data_AF-A0A7J8B886-F1
#
_entry.id   AF-A0A7J8B886-F1
#
_cell.length_a   1.000
_cell.length_b   1.000
_cell.length_c   1.000
_cell.angle_alpha   90.00
_cell.angle_beta   90.00
_cell.angle_gamma   90.00
#
_symmetry.space_group_name_H-M   'P 1'
#
loop_
_entity.id
_entity.type
_entity.pdbx_description
1 polymer ?
#
loop_
_entity_poly.entity_id
_entity_poly.type
_entity_poly.pdbx_seq_one_letter_code
_entity_poly.pdbx_strand_id
1 'polypeptide(L)'
;MDSGTDGFLPPPECPVFEPTWAEFRDPLDYIAKIRPIAEKSGICKIRPPPDWQPPFAVEVDNFRFTPRIQRLNELEAETRVKLNYLDQIAKFWEFQGSSLKIPNVERRILDLYSLSKIVVEEGGYEAICKDRRWARVAQRLKYPPGKNIGSLLRSHYERIIYPYEMFQSGANLVVRVLSWFGA
;
A
#
# COMPACT_ATOMS: atom_id res chain seq x y z
N MET A 1 -20.44 22.51 18.11
CA MET A 1 -21.11 21.89 16.95
C MET A 1 -20.26 22.19 15.74
N ASP A 2 -19.45 21.22 15.33
CA ASP A 2 -19.08 21.03 13.92
C ASP A 2 -18.62 19.57 13.77
N SER A 3 -19.59 18.68 13.58
CA SER A 3 -19.35 17.30 13.19
C SER A 3 -19.09 17.29 11.69
N GLY A 4 -17.87 17.67 11.31
CA GLY A 4 -17.40 17.59 9.93
C GLY A 4 -17.54 16.15 9.44
N THR A 5 -18.45 15.93 8.49
CA THR A 5 -18.62 14.67 7.80
C THR A 5 -17.34 14.34 7.04
N ASP A 6 -16.51 13.45 7.58
CA ASP A 6 -15.37 12.84 6.89
C ASP A 6 -15.87 11.79 5.87
N GLY A 7 -16.86 12.19 5.07
CA GLY A 7 -17.58 11.36 4.11
C GLY A 7 -17.01 11.50 2.71
N PHE A 8 -17.10 10.43 1.92
CA PHE A 8 -16.71 10.44 0.51
C PHE A 8 -17.43 11.57 -0.24
N LEU A 9 -16.64 12.44 -0.87
CA LEU A 9 -17.13 13.48 -1.79
C LEU A 9 -16.99 12.96 -3.22
N PRO A 10 -18.10 12.71 -3.94
CA PRO A 10 -18.03 12.26 -5.32
C PRO A 10 -17.30 13.27 -6.21
N PRO A 11 -16.36 12.82 -7.05
CA PRO A 11 -15.71 13.69 -8.03
C PRO A 11 -16.71 14.16 -9.10
N PRO A 12 -16.40 15.24 -9.83
CA PRO A 12 -17.22 15.67 -10.96
C PRO A 12 -17.27 14.60 -12.05
N GLU A 13 -18.42 14.49 -12.70
CA GLU A 13 -18.66 13.55 -13.80
C GLU A 13 -17.83 13.89 -15.05
N CYS A 14 -17.45 12.86 -15.80
CA CYS A 14 -16.75 13.02 -17.08
C CYS A 14 -17.71 13.43 -18.22
N PRO A 15 -17.20 14.04 -19.31
CA PRO A 15 -18.03 14.42 -20.46
C PRO A 15 -18.64 13.19 -21.15
N VAL A 16 -19.88 13.35 -21.62
CA VAL A 16 -20.65 12.34 -22.33
C VAL A 16 -20.89 12.77 -23.78
N PHE A 17 -20.66 11.87 -24.73
CA PHE A 17 -20.80 12.12 -26.16
C PHE A 17 -21.78 11.12 -26.78
N GLU A 18 -22.66 11.63 -27.64
CA GLU A 18 -23.72 10.88 -28.31
C GLU A 18 -23.56 11.07 -29.84
N PRO A 19 -22.73 10.27 -30.53
CA PRO A 19 -22.50 10.40 -31.97
C PRO A 19 -23.77 10.13 -32.77
N THR A 20 -23.90 10.85 -33.87
CA THR A 20 -24.84 10.49 -34.94
C THR A 20 -24.39 9.20 -35.64
N TRP A 21 -25.29 8.57 -36.41
CA TRP A 21 -24.95 7.40 -37.23
C TRP A 21 -23.81 7.63 -38.22
N ALA A 22 -23.68 8.86 -38.74
CA ALA A 22 -22.60 9.23 -39.64
C ALA A 22 -21.25 9.27 -38.91
N GLU A 23 -21.23 9.84 -37.72
CA GLU A 23 -20.04 9.93 -36.87
C GLU A 23 -19.65 8.59 -36.24
N PHE A 24 -20.64 7.76 -35.90
CA PHE A 24 -20.42 6.45 -35.32
C PHE A 24 -19.81 5.44 -36.31
N ARG A 25 -19.82 5.75 -37.61
CA ARG A 25 -19.24 4.90 -38.66
C ARG A 25 -17.72 4.81 -38.57
N ASP A 26 -17.04 5.91 -38.22
CA ASP A 26 -15.60 5.95 -38.03
C ASP A 26 -15.25 6.32 -36.57
N PRO A 27 -15.02 5.32 -35.71
CA PRO A 27 -14.73 5.56 -34.30
C PRO A 27 -13.45 6.37 -34.07
N LEU A 28 -12.41 6.21 -34.90
CA LEU A 28 -11.13 6.86 -34.68
C LEU A 28 -11.21 8.35 -35.02
N ASP A 29 -11.88 8.68 -36.12
CA ASP A 29 -12.15 10.06 -36.49
C ASP A 29 -13.04 10.75 -35.46
N TYR A 30 -14.06 10.05 -34.95
CA TYR A 30 -14.90 10.58 -33.88
C TYR A 30 -14.12 10.81 -32.58
N ILE A 31 -13.25 9.88 -32.18
CA ILE A 31 -12.35 10.05 -31.02
C ILE A 31 -11.42 11.26 -31.23
N ALA A 32 -10.86 11.43 -32.43
CA ALA A 32 -10.02 12.59 -32.75
C ALA A 32 -10.81 13.90 -32.66
N LYS A 33 -12.07 13.92 -33.11
CA LYS A 33 -12.98 15.06 -33.01
C LYS A 33 -13.24 15.48 -31.56
N ILE A 34 -13.48 14.53 -30.65
CA ILE A 34 -13.80 14.82 -29.24
C ILE A 34 -12.57 15.01 -28.34
N ARG A 35 -11.36 14.61 -28.80
CA ARG A 35 -10.10 14.68 -28.05
C ARG A 35 -9.86 16.03 -27.36
N PRO A 36 -10.01 17.20 -28.01
CA PRO A 36 -9.71 18.50 -27.37
C PRO A 36 -10.55 18.80 -26.12
N ILE A 37 -11.70 18.11 -25.97
CA ILE A 37 -12.60 18.23 -24.82
C ILE A 37 -12.32 17.10 -23.82
N ALA A 38 -12.31 15.85 -24.29
CA ALA A 38 -12.17 14.66 -23.46
C ALA A 38 -10.79 14.51 -22.81
N GLU A 39 -9.74 15.01 -23.45
CA GLU A 39 -8.36 14.94 -22.94
C GLU A 39 -8.19 15.70 -21.62
N LYS A 40 -8.96 16.78 -21.42
CA LYS A 40 -8.93 17.58 -20.19
C LYS A 40 -9.38 16.81 -18.95
N SER A 41 -10.27 15.82 -19.11
CA SER A 41 -10.78 14.98 -18.02
C SER A 41 -10.05 13.64 -17.91
N GLY A 42 -9.15 13.30 -18.86
CA GLY A 42 -8.46 12.01 -18.92
C GLY A 42 -9.34 10.81 -19.32
N ILE A 43 -10.64 10.87 -19.05
CA ILE A 43 -11.66 9.89 -19.45
C ILE A 43 -12.89 10.58 -20.04
N CYS A 44 -13.66 9.87 -20.87
CA CYS A 44 -14.98 10.29 -21.34
C CYS A 44 -15.89 9.08 -21.55
N LYS A 45 -17.20 9.33 -21.66
CA LYS A 45 -18.21 8.29 -21.94
C LYS A 45 -18.81 8.52 -23.33
N ILE A 46 -18.85 7.48 -24.16
CA ILE A 46 -19.53 7.50 -25.47
C ILE A 46 -20.76 6.61 -25.36
N ARG A 47 -21.94 7.14 -25.67
CA ARG A 47 -23.18 6.37 -25.80
C ARG A 47 -23.46 6.18 -27.29
N PRO A 48 -23.47 4.93 -27.80
CA PRO A 48 -23.75 4.69 -29.21
C PRO A 48 -25.19 5.10 -29.59
N PRO A 49 -25.52 5.20 -30.89
CA PRO A 49 -26.88 5.44 -31.34
C PRO A 49 -27.88 4.43 -30.73
N PRO A 50 -29.10 4.85 -30.35
CA PRO A 50 -30.05 3.99 -29.62
C PRO A 50 -30.43 2.67 -30.32
N ASP A 51 -30.43 2.66 -31.65
CA ASP A 51 -30.75 1.47 -32.44
C ASP A 51 -29.55 0.53 -32.61
N TRP A 52 -28.36 0.91 -32.14
CA TRP A 52 -27.18 0.04 -32.12
C TRP A 52 -27.20 -0.86 -30.90
N GLN A 53 -27.74 -2.07 -31.08
CA GLN A 53 -27.88 -3.08 -30.03
C GLN A 53 -27.25 -4.40 -30.50
N PRO A 54 -25.92 -4.57 -30.37
CA PRO A 54 -25.27 -5.80 -30.77
C PRO A 54 -25.75 -6.96 -29.87
N PRO A 55 -25.99 -8.15 -30.44
CA PRO A 55 -26.33 -9.32 -29.64
C PRO A 55 -25.13 -9.73 -28.78
N PHE A 56 -25.40 -10.23 -27.58
CA PHE A 56 -24.36 -10.80 -26.73
C PHE A 56 -23.99 -12.20 -27.26
N ALA A 57 -22.75 -12.38 -27.71
CA ALA A 57 -22.32 -13.60 -28.39
C ALA A 57 -21.95 -14.76 -27.44
N VAL A 58 -21.86 -14.53 -26.13
CA VAL A 58 -21.42 -15.53 -25.16
C VAL A 58 -22.63 -16.25 -24.54
N GLU A 59 -22.63 -17.57 -24.61
CA GLU A 59 -23.61 -18.42 -23.92
C GLU A 59 -23.33 -18.41 -22.41
N VAL A 60 -24.18 -17.70 -21.66
CA VAL A 60 -23.97 -17.44 -20.24
C VAL A 60 -24.02 -18.72 -19.40
N ASP A 61 -24.90 -19.66 -19.75
CA ASP A 61 -25.13 -20.89 -18.97
C ASP A 61 -23.92 -21.85 -19.00
N ASN A 62 -23.08 -21.75 -20.03
CA ASN A 62 -21.91 -22.59 -20.20
C ASN A 62 -20.59 -21.84 -19.96
N PHE A 63 -20.66 -20.54 -19.60
CA PHE A 63 -19.48 -19.72 -19.39
C PHE A 63 -18.87 -19.96 -18.00
N ARG A 64 -17.69 -20.59 -17.95
CA ARG A 64 -16.92 -20.79 -16.72
C ARG A 64 -15.64 -19.97 -16.74
N PHE A 65 -15.41 -19.24 -15.66
CA PHE A 65 -14.13 -18.57 -15.41
C PHE A 65 -13.76 -18.73 -13.95
N THR A 66 -12.46 -18.70 -13.65
CA THR A 66 -11.96 -18.70 -12.27
C THR A 66 -12.04 -17.27 -11.72
N PRO A 67 -12.87 -16.99 -10.71
CA PRO A 67 -12.95 -15.65 -10.13
C PRO A 67 -11.67 -15.30 -9.38
N ARG A 68 -11.35 -14.01 -9.29
CA ARG A 68 -10.29 -13.49 -8.43
C ARG A 68 -10.90 -12.90 -7.17
N ILE A 69 -10.34 -13.24 -6.00
CA ILE A 69 -10.72 -12.64 -4.73
C ILE A 69 -9.96 -11.31 -4.58
N GLN A 70 -10.68 -10.21 -4.37
CA GLN A 70 -10.10 -8.89 -4.13
C GLN A 70 -10.44 -8.42 -2.71
N ARG A 71 -9.43 -8.29 -1.86
CA ARG A 71 -9.59 -7.80 -0.47
C ARG A 71 -9.41 -6.28 -0.45
N LEU A 72 -10.50 -5.54 -0.25
CA LEU A 72 -10.51 -4.08 -0.34
C LEU A 72 -9.55 -3.41 0.65
N ASN A 73 -9.38 -3.99 1.85
CA ASN A 73 -8.45 -3.52 2.87
C ASN A 73 -6.96 -3.63 2.46
N GLU A 74 -6.66 -4.42 1.42
CA GLU A 74 -5.31 -4.66 0.91
C GLU A 74 -5.01 -3.86 -0.38
N LEU A 75 -5.97 -3.05 -0.87
CA LEU A 75 -5.92 -2.41 -2.20
C LEU A 75 -5.24 -1.03 -2.23
N GLU A 76 -4.99 -0.42 -1.08
CA GLU A 76 -4.26 0.85 -1.02
C GLU A 76 -2.81 0.66 -1.47
N ALA A 77 -2.28 1.58 -2.29
CA ALA A 77 -0.89 1.49 -2.78
C ALA A 77 0.12 1.41 -1.62
N GLU A 78 -0.17 2.06 -0.50
CA GLU A 78 0.61 1.93 0.74
C GLU A 78 0.61 0.49 1.27
N THR A 79 -0.52 -0.21 1.20
CA THR A 79 -0.63 -1.61 1.64
C THR A 79 0.19 -2.55 0.77
N ARG A 80 0.28 -2.32 -0.55
CA ARG A 80 1.15 -3.12 -1.42
C ARG A 80 2.64 -2.96 -1.08
N VAL A 81 3.09 -1.74 -0.80
CA VAL A 81 4.48 -1.50 -0.37
C VAL A 81 4.74 -2.15 0.99
N LYS A 82 3.79 -2.06 1.94
CA LYS A 82 3.87 -2.74 3.24
C LYS A 82 3.95 -4.26 3.10
N LEU A 83 3.12 -4.86 2.25
CA LEU A 83 3.11 -6.30 2.02
C LEU A 83 4.44 -6.78 1.40
N ASN A 84 4.96 -6.05 0.41
CA ASN A 84 6.27 -6.37 -0.18
C ASN A 84 7.40 -6.29 0.86
N TYR A 85 7.39 -5.27 1.72
CA TYR A 85 8.37 -5.15 2.80
C TYR A 85 8.28 -6.33 3.78
N LEU A 86 7.07 -6.69 4.21
CA LEU A 86 6.83 -7.82 5.11
C LEU A 86 7.27 -9.16 4.51
N ASP A 87 7.02 -9.37 3.21
CA ASP A 87 7.47 -10.57 2.49
C ASP A 87 9.01 -10.66 2.44
N GLN A 88 9.70 -9.55 2.15
CA GLN A 88 11.16 -9.55 2.09
C GLN A 88 11.83 -9.77 3.45
N ILE A 89 11.35 -9.11 4.51
CA ILE A 89 11.90 -9.31 5.85
C ILE A 89 11.55 -10.70 6.40
N ALA A 90 10.38 -11.27 6.06
CA ALA A 90 10.04 -12.65 6.41
C ALA A 90 11.02 -13.63 5.77
N LYS A 91 11.25 -13.52 4.45
CA LYS A 91 12.24 -14.33 3.73
C LYS A 91 13.64 -14.20 4.33
N PHE A 92 14.05 -12.99 4.70
CA PHE A 92 15.33 -12.78 5.38
C PHE A 92 15.45 -13.62 6.66
N TRP A 93 14.43 -13.59 7.52
CA TRP A 93 14.46 -14.38 8.75
C TRP A 93 14.44 -15.88 8.47
N GLU A 94 13.65 -16.34 7.50
CA GLU A 94 13.62 -17.74 7.07
C GLU A 94 15.00 -18.23 6.61
N PHE A 95 15.72 -17.42 5.82
CA PHE A 95 17.09 -17.73 5.41
C PHE A 95 18.08 -17.76 6.59
N GLN A 96 17.82 -17.00 7.67
CA GLN A 96 18.61 -17.04 8.91
C GLN A 96 18.21 -18.20 9.84
N GLY A 97 17.26 -19.07 9.43
CA GLY A 97 16.78 -20.20 10.21
C GLY A 97 15.80 -19.83 11.33
N SER A 98 15.18 -18.65 11.26
CA SER A 98 14.20 -18.16 12.24
C SER A 98 12.91 -17.74 11.57
N SER A 99 11.77 -17.86 12.25
CA SER A 99 10.49 -17.38 11.73
C SER A 99 10.22 -15.96 12.24
N LEU A 100 9.83 -15.05 11.35
CA LEU A 100 9.46 -13.68 11.70
C LEU A 100 8.23 -13.68 12.63
N LYS A 101 8.43 -13.23 13.88
CA LYS A 101 7.35 -13.03 14.85
C LYS A 101 7.12 -11.54 15.10
N ILE A 102 6.01 -11.02 14.58
CA ILE A 102 5.62 -9.62 14.74
C ILE A 102 5.01 -9.41 16.14
N PRO A 103 5.58 -8.53 16.98
CA PRO A 103 5.07 -8.28 18.32
C PRO A 103 3.83 -7.38 18.31
N ASN A 104 3.04 -7.46 19.38
CA ASN A 104 1.95 -6.53 19.63
C ASN A 104 2.41 -5.40 20.56
N VAL A 105 2.11 -4.16 20.18
CA VAL A 105 2.34 -2.96 20.98
C VAL A 105 1.00 -2.27 21.19
N GLU A 106 0.60 -2.05 22.44
CA GLU A 106 -0.69 -1.43 22.79
C GLU A 106 -1.89 -2.14 22.14
N ARG A 107 -1.92 -3.48 22.22
CA ARG A 107 -2.98 -4.35 21.65
C ARG A 107 -3.13 -4.27 20.12
N ARG A 108 -2.16 -3.66 19.42
CA ARG A 108 -2.11 -3.60 17.96
C ARG A 108 -0.84 -4.30 17.46
N ILE A 109 -0.95 -5.00 16.34
CA ILE A 109 0.22 -5.59 15.66
C ILE A 109 1.15 -4.44 15.25
N LEU A 110 2.44 -4.58 15.52
CA LEU A 110 3.43 -3.57 15.16
C LEU A 110 3.61 -3.49 13.64
N ASP A 111 3.36 -2.32 13.05
CA ASP A 111 3.64 -2.04 11.64
C ASP A 111 5.14 -1.84 11.42
N LEU A 112 5.83 -2.91 11.04
CA LEU A 112 7.28 -2.92 10.83
C LEU A 112 7.72 -1.98 9.69
N TYR A 113 6.92 -1.85 8.63
CA TYR A 113 7.25 -0.98 7.50
C TYR A 113 7.18 0.49 7.92
N SER A 114 6.07 0.90 8.55
CA SER A 114 5.90 2.28 9.02
C SER A 114 6.95 2.64 10.06
N LEU A 115 7.33 1.69 10.93
CA LEU A 115 8.40 1.88 11.91
C LEU A 115 9.77 2.07 11.24
N SER A 116 10.18 1.20 10.30
CA SER A 116 11.43 1.37 9.54
C SER A 116 11.45 2.69 8.77
N LYS A 117 10.38 3.01 8.04
CA LYS A 117 10.26 4.25 7.26
C LYS A 117 10.47 5.50 8.13
N ILE A 118 9.79 5.58 9.27
CA ILE A 118 9.93 6.74 10.19
C ILE A 118 11.35 6.81 10.76
N VAL A 119 11.98 5.67 11.08
CA VAL A 119 13.34 5.67 11.62
C VAL A 119 14.35 6.12 10.56
N VAL A 120 14.23 5.67 9.32
CA VAL A 120 15.06 6.13 8.20
C VAL A 120 14.89 7.63 7.97
N GLU A 121 13.65 8.14 7.96
CA GLU A 121 13.36 9.58 7.82
C GLU A 121 13.94 10.43 8.97
N GLU A 122 14.00 9.89 10.19
CA GLU A 122 14.57 10.59 11.36
C GLU A 122 16.11 10.48 11.45
N GLY A 123 16.76 9.88 10.44
CA GLY A 123 18.22 9.80 10.31
C GLY A 123 18.83 8.44 10.68
N GLY A 124 18.02 7.39 10.78
CA GLY A 124 18.44 6.01 11.05
C GLY A 124 18.52 5.65 12.53
N TYR A 125 18.69 4.35 12.81
CA TYR A 125 18.68 3.78 14.16
C TYR A 125 19.68 4.44 15.10
N GLU A 126 20.93 4.63 14.66
CA GLU A 126 22.01 5.18 15.49
C GLU A 126 21.74 6.63 15.91
N ALA A 127 21.28 7.47 14.97
CA ALA A 127 20.98 8.87 15.24
C ALA A 127 19.83 9.02 16.26
N ILE A 128 18.76 8.24 16.11
CA ILE A 128 17.61 8.26 17.03
C ILE A 128 18.01 7.76 18.42
N CYS A 129 18.87 6.75 18.49
CA CYS A 129 19.41 6.25 19.75
C CYS A 129 20.26 7.30 20.48
N LYS A 130 21.12 8.02 19.76
CA LYS A 130 21.96 9.09 20.32
C LYS A 130 21.12 10.26 20.85
N ASP A 131 20.11 10.67 20.09
CA ASP A 131 19.28 11.83 20.39
C ASP A 131 18.05 11.50 21.26
N ARG A 132 17.89 10.23 21.68
CA ARG A 132 16.75 9.72 22.46
C ARG A 132 15.37 10.06 21.84
N ARG A 133 15.28 10.05 20.51
CA ARG A 133 14.08 10.48 19.74
C ARG A 133 13.00 9.39 19.59
N TRP A 134 13.13 8.24 20.26
CA TRP A 134 12.16 7.14 20.17
C TRP A 134 10.72 7.51 20.62
N ALA A 135 10.58 8.47 21.55
CA ALA A 135 9.25 8.97 21.93
C ALA A 135 8.56 9.70 20.76
N ARG A 136 9.32 10.44 19.94
CA ARG A 136 8.82 11.10 18.73
C ARG A 136 8.40 10.08 17.66
N VAL A 137 9.18 9.00 17.50
CA VAL A 137 8.81 7.87 16.62
C VAL A 137 7.48 7.25 17.04
N ALA A 138 7.28 7.01 18.34
CA ALA A 138 6.02 6.48 18.87
C ALA A 138 4.82 7.42 18.59
N GLN A 139 5.01 8.73 18.74
CA GLN A 139 3.98 9.73 18.42
C GLN A 139 3.64 9.75 16.93
N ARG A 140 4.63 9.68 16.03
CA ARG A 140 4.40 9.60 14.58
C ARG A 140 3.67 8.32 14.16
N LEU A 141 3.90 7.21 14.88
CA LEU A 141 3.13 5.96 14.74
C LEU A 141 1.74 5.99 15.40
N LYS A 142 1.29 7.17 15.88
CA LYS A 142 -0.01 7.36 16.52
C LYS A 142 -0.21 6.46 17.75
N TYR A 143 0.86 6.25 18.53
CA TYR A 143 0.75 5.66 19.87
C TYR A 143 0.50 6.73 20.92
N PRO A 144 -0.23 6.41 22.01
CA PRO A 144 -0.53 7.37 23.07
C PRO A 144 0.75 7.83 23.79
N PRO A 145 0.87 9.14 24.11
CA PRO A 145 2.00 9.66 24.87
C PRO A 145 1.97 9.19 26.34
N GLY A 146 3.12 9.20 27.02
CA GLY A 146 3.22 8.92 28.46
C GLY A 146 3.42 7.45 28.85
N LYS A 147 3.40 6.52 27.88
CA LYS A 147 3.82 5.13 28.09
C LYS A 147 5.25 4.91 27.61
N ASN A 148 5.96 3.93 28.17
CA ASN A 148 7.32 3.51 27.77
C ASN A 148 7.35 2.81 26.38
N ILE A 149 6.53 3.28 25.44
CA ILE A 149 6.40 2.72 24.08
C ILE A 149 7.66 3.00 23.28
N GLY A 150 8.30 4.17 23.46
CA GLY A 150 9.53 4.50 22.75
C GLY A 150 10.65 3.48 22.99
N SER A 151 10.89 3.08 24.24
CA SER A 151 11.89 2.06 24.56
C SER A 151 11.48 0.67 24.06
N LEU A 152 10.18 0.35 24.09
CA LEU A 152 9.66 -0.91 23.54
C LEU A 152 9.86 -0.99 22.01
N LEU A 153 9.55 0.10 21.28
CA LEU A 153 9.77 0.20 19.85
C LEU A 153 11.25 0.06 19.50
N ARG A 154 12.15 0.70 20.29
CA ARG A 154 13.60 0.52 20.13
C ARG A 154 14.00 -0.95 20.23
N SER A 155 13.56 -1.63 21.29
CA SER A 155 13.90 -3.05 21.51
C SER A 155 13.38 -3.95 20.38
N HIS A 156 12.17 -3.68 19.87
CA HIS A 156 11.62 -4.41 18.73
C HIS A 156 12.36 -4.09 17.42
N TYR A 157 12.75 -2.83 17.21
CA TYR A 157 13.52 -2.43 16.04
C TYR A 157 14.86 -3.14 15.99
N GLU A 158 15.62 -3.06 17.08
CA GLU A 158 16.95 -3.65 17.22
C GLU A 158 16.92 -5.16 17.01
N ARG A 159 15.89 -5.83 17.51
CA ARG A 159 15.76 -7.29 17.41
C ARG A 159 15.27 -7.77 16.04
N ILE A 160 14.39 -7.01 15.37
CA ILE A 160 13.66 -7.50 14.17
C ILE A 160 14.12 -6.80 12.89
N ILE A 161 14.19 -5.47 12.91
CA ILE A 161 14.36 -4.63 11.72
C ILE A 161 15.83 -4.35 11.45
N TYR A 162 16.60 -4.02 12.49
CA TYR A 162 17.99 -3.64 12.36
C TYR A 162 18.87 -4.67 11.64
N PRO A 163 18.77 -6.00 11.91
CA PRO A 163 19.55 -7.00 11.18
C PRO A 163 19.23 -7.02 9.68
N TYR A 164 17.96 -6.81 9.33
CA TYR A 164 17.51 -6.74 7.94
C TYR A 164 17.98 -5.47 7.24
N GLU A 165 17.98 -4.32 7.92
CA GLU A 165 18.51 -3.07 7.38
C GLU A 165 20.02 -3.13 7.13
N MET A 166 20.77 -3.78 8.01
CA MET A 166 22.21 -4.01 7.80
C MET A 166 22.47 -4.92 6.59
N PHE A 167 21.64 -5.95 6.42
CA PHE A 167 21.70 -6.81 5.24
C PHE A 167 21.39 -6.02 3.95
N GLN A 168 20.37 -5.17 3.94
CA GLN A 168 20.03 -4.34 2.79
C GLN A 168 21.09 -3.27 2.46
N SER A 169 21.75 -2.69 3.46
CA SER A 169 22.76 -1.65 3.27
C SER A 169 24.11 -2.18 2.77
N GLY A 170 24.24 -3.51 2.60
CA GLY A 170 25.48 -4.15 2.17
C GLY A 170 26.56 -4.23 3.27
N ALA A 171 26.22 -3.82 4.50
CA ALA A 171 27.09 -3.98 5.66
C ALA A 171 26.99 -5.43 6.16
N ASN A 172 27.86 -6.30 5.65
CA ASN A 172 27.95 -7.70 6.08
C ASN A 172 28.33 -7.81 7.57
N LEU A 173 27.34 -7.82 8.45
CA LEU A 173 27.46 -8.47 9.74
C LEU A 173 27.10 -9.94 9.53
N VAL A 174 28.10 -10.80 9.56
CA VAL A 174 27.90 -12.21 9.92
C VAL A 174 27.30 -12.17 11.32
N VAL A 175 25.97 -12.13 11.41
CA VAL A 175 25.25 -12.27 12.67
C VAL A 175 25.58 -13.68 13.14
N ARG A 176 26.54 -13.79 14.07
CA ARG A 176 26.75 -15.02 14.83
C ARG A 176 25.47 -15.25 15.64
N VAL A 177 24.52 -15.98 15.06
CA VAL A 177 23.27 -16.44 15.71
C VAL A 177 23.57 -17.44 16.86
N LEU A 178 24.83 -17.78 17.14
CA LEU A 178 25.21 -18.84 18.07
C LEU A 178 25.56 -18.41 19.51
N SER A 179 25.00 -17.33 20.07
CA SER A 179 25.21 -17.05 21.51
C SER A 179 24.01 -16.56 22.32
N TRP A 180 22.79 -16.61 21.78
CA TRP A 180 21.59 -16.14 22.51
C TRP A 180 20.52 -17.20 22.78
N PHE A 181 20.77 -18.45 22.36
CA PHE A 181 20.04 -19.62 22.85
C PHE A 181 21.00 -20.50 23.65
N GLY A 182 21.10 -20.24 24.96
CA GLY A 182 21.89 -21.08 25.86
C GLY A 182 21.88 -20.60 27.31
N ALA A 183 21.25 -21.43 28.15
CA ALA A 183 21.06 -21.39 29.61
C ALA A 183 19.97 -20.46 30.15
#